data_AF-A0A6L5H360-F1
#
_entry.id   AF-A0A6L5H360-F1
#
_cell.length_a   1.000
_cell.length_b   1.000
_cell.length_c   1.000
_cell.angle_alpha   90.00
_cell.angle_beta   90.00
_cell.angle_gamma   90.00
#
_symmetry.space_group_name_H-M   'P 1'
#
loop_
_entity.id
_entity.type
_entity.pdbx_description
1 polymer ?
#
loop_
_entity_poly.entity_id
_entity_poly.type
_entity_poly.pdbx_seq_one_letter_code
_entity_poly.pdbx_strand_id
1 'polypeptide(L)'
;MTISKTKNGTYRLKVYIPLEARMPLGIVNNNYYDKRFKTRKEARQAEIDLLTKLNQIEDNVFSGLGKEDILFSDFYNNIWWESYKAGQTTSTSKPPSRSTIANTKTCFEKHILPLLGNYTIQFLN
;
A
#
# COMPACT_ATOMS: atom_id res chain seq x y z
N MET A 1 8.41 -23.38 12.49
CA MET A 1 9.53 -23.06 11.58
C MET A 1 9.02 -22.16 10.47
N THR A 2 9.59 -20.96 10.34
CA THR A 2 9.22 -19.94 9.34
C THR A 2 9.73 -20.26 7.93
N ILE A 3 10.88 -20.95 7.84
CA ILE A 3 11.46 -21.44 6.59
C ILE A 3 11.26 -22.95 6.50
N SER A 4 10.68 -23.42 5.38
CA SER A 4 10.45 -24.83 5.09
C SER A 4 11.07 -25.22 3.75
N LYS A 5 11.73 -26.37 3.67
CA LYS A 5 12.24 -26.91 2.39
C LYS A 5 11.09 -27.57 1.64
N THR A 6 10.89 -27.19 0.38
CA THR A 6 9.86 -27.78 -0.49
C THR A 6 10.37 -29.07 -1.14
N LYS A 7 9.44 -29.89 -1.64
CA LYS A 7 9.76 -31.13 -2.38
C LYS A 7 10.65 -30.86 -3.60
N ASN A 8 10.56 -29.65 -4.18
CA ASN A 8 11.31 -29.24 -5.37
C ASN A 8 12.69 -28.64 -5.01
N GLY A 9 13.15 -28.78 -3.76
CA GLY A 9 14.48 -28.31 -3.32
C GLY A 9 14.59 -26.81 -3.00
N THR A 10 13.53 -26.03 -3.22
CA THR A 10 13.49 -24.59 -2.86
C THR A 10 13.09 -24.38 -1.40
N TYR A 11 13.28 -23.18 -0.87
CA TYR A 11 12.97 -22.81 0.51
C TYR A 11 11.82 -21.82 0.55
N ARG A 12 10.71 -22.17 1.21
CA ARG A 12 9.55 -21.29 1.40
C ARG A 12 9.66 -20.60 2.75
N LEU A 13 9.67 -19.26 2.74
CA LEU A 13 9.53 -18.40 3.91
C LEU A 13 8.07 -17.99 4.02
N LYS A 14 7.41 -18.37 5.12
CA LYS A 14 6.02 -17.99 5.42
C LYS A 14 5.94 -17.35 6.80
N VAL A 15 5.77 -16.03 6.85
CA VAL A 15 5.73 -15.22 8.09
C VAL A 15 4.38 -14.52 8.17
N TYR A 16 3.74 -14.52 9.35
CA TYR A 16 2.52 -13.74 9.57
C TYR A 16 2.85 -12.24 9.69
N ILE A 17 2.04 -11.39 9.08
CA ILE A 17 2.22 -9.93 9.09
C ILE A 17 1.05 -9.27 9.84
N PRO A 18 1.33 -8.60 10.98
CA PRO A 18 0.35 -7.80 11.72
C PRO A 18 -0.29 -6.72 10.84
N LEU A 19 -1.55 -6.38 11.12
CA LEU A 19 -2.30 -5.42 10.30
C LEU A 19 -1.59 -4.07 10.14
N GLU A 20 -1.00 -3.57 11.22
CA GLU A 20 -0.26 -2.30 11.27
C GLU A 20 0.98 -2.30 10.36
N ALA A 21 1.63 -3.46 10.25
CA ALA A 21 2.81 -3.62 9.43
C ALA A 21 2.52 -3.97 7.96
N ARG A 22 1.27 -4.30 7.61
CA ARG A 22 0.91 -4.69 6.25
C ARG A 22 1.12 -3.57 5.24
N MET A 23 0.64 -2.37 5.56
CA MET A 23 0.74 -1.25 4.61
C MET A 23 2.17 -0.75 4.43
N PRO A 24 2.95 -0.52 5.50
CA PRO A 24 4.34 -0.08 5.35
C PRO A 24 5.19 -1.12 4.60
N LEU A 25 4.84 -2.41 4.68
CA LEU A 25 5.51 -3.50 3.95
C LEU A 25 4.94 -3.75 2.53
N GLY A 26 3.86 -3.07 2.14
CA GLY A 26 3.18 -3.27 0.84
C GLY A 26 2.46 -4.62 0.71
N ILE A 27 2.09 -5.27 1.83
CA ILE A 27 1.46 -6.59 1.88
C ILE A 27 -0.02 -6.44 2.24
N VAL A 28 -0.86 -6.14 1.24
CA VAL A 28 -2.22 -5.64 1.53
C VAL A 28 -3.31 -6.71 1.45
N ASN A 29 -3.14 -7.71 0.59
CA ASN A 29 -4.14 -8.77 0.36
C ASN A 29 -3.82 -10.11 1.03
N ASN A 30 -2.77 -10.17 1.86
CA ASN A 30 -2.36 -11.42 2.51
C ASN A 30 -1.95 -11.17 3.96
N ASN A 31 -2.40 -12.05 4.85
CA ASN A 31 -1.99 -12.04 6.25
C ASN A 31 -0.57 -12.61 6.43
N TYR A 32 0.02 -13.15 5.36
CA TYR A 32 1.34 -13.76 5.36
C TYR A 32 2.23 -13.18 4.27
N TYR A 33 3.49 -12.93 4.62
CA TYR A 33 4.57 -12.88 3.65
C TYR A 33 4.94 -14.30 3.26
N ASP A 34 4.67 -14.67 2.01
CA ASP A 34 4.90 -16.02 1.49
C ASP A 34 5.76 -15.94 0.22
N LYS A 35 7.05 -16.24 0.33
CA LYS A 35 7.98 -16.26 -0.81
C LYS A 35 8.83 -17.51 -0.84
N ARG A 36 9.28 -17.88 -2.04
CA ARG A 36 10.17 -19.01 -2.28
C ARG A 36 11.54 -18.51 -2.73
N PHE A 37 12.58 -19.13 -2.20
CA PHE A 37 13.98 -18.82 -2.45
C PHE A 37 14.73 -20.06 -2.95
N LYS A 38 15.81 -19.84 -3.70
CA LYS A 38 16.64 -20.95 -4.21
C LYS A 38 17.49 -21.55 -3.09
N THR A 39 18.03 -20.70 -2.21
CA THR A 39 18.92 -21.15 -1.13
C THR A 39 18.34 -20.86 0.25
N ARG A 40 18.78 -21.63 1.25
CA ARG A 40 18.42 -21.40 2.66
C ARG A 40 18.97 -20.07 3.18
N LYS A 41 20.14 -19.66 2.68
CA LYS A 41 20.81 -18.41 3.08
C LYS A 41 20.01 -17.19 2.64
N GLU A 42 19.52 -17.17 1.40
CA GLU A 42 18.62 -16.11 0.89
C GLU A 42 17.32 -16.04 1.69
N ALA A 43 16.69 -17.18 1.96
CA ALA A 43 15.47 -17.22 2.76
C ALA A 43 15.69 -16.65 4.17
N ARG A 44 16.86 -16.93 4.77
CA ARG A 44 17.23 -16.43 6.09
C ARG A 44 17.53 -14.94 6.09
N GLN A 45 18.19 -14.43 5.04
CA GLN A 45 18.42 -13.00 4.90
C GLN A 45 17.09 -12.25 4.78
N ALA A 46 16.19 -12.74 3.92
CA ALA A 46 14.87 -12.14 3.76
C ALA A 46 14.03 -12.19 5.05
N GLU A 47 14.17 -13.25 5.85
CA GLU A 47 13.54 -13.36 7.19
C GLU A 47 14.08 -12.27 8.13
N ILE A 48 15.39 -12.10 8.21
CA ILE A 48 16.03 -11.08 9.06
C ILE A 48 15.62 -9.68 8.63
N ASP A 49 15.65 -9.39 7.33
CA ASP A 49 15.28 -8.08 6.79
C ASP A 49 13.81 -7.78 7.10
N LEU A 50 12.92 -8.78 6.96
CA LEU A 50 11.50 -8.63 7.27
C LEU A 50 11.26 -8.38 8.76
N LEU A 51 11.91 -9.14 9.64
CA LEU A 51 11.82 -8.94 11.10
C LEU A 51 12.36 -7.57 11.51
N THR A 52 13.45 -7.12 10.89
CA THR A 52 14.03 -5.79 11.14
C THR A 52 13.04 -4.70 10.79
N LYS A 53 12.37 -4.81 9.63
CA LYS A 53 11.32 -3.86 9.23
C LYS A 53 10.12 -3.92 10.16
N LEU A 54 9.70 -5.11 10.59
CA LEU A 54 8.61 -5.27 11.57
C LEU A 54 8.92 -4.56 12.90
N ASN A 55 10.13 -4.76 13.44
CA ASN A 55 10.56 -4.08 14.68
C ASN A 55 10.59 -2.57 14.50
N GLN A 56 11.10 -2.07 13.37
CA GLN A 56 11.09 -0.63 13.09
C GLN A 56 9.65 -0.07 13.03
N ILE A 57 8.68 -0.84 12.54
CA ILE A 57 7.26 -0.43 12.50
C ILE A 57 6.69 -0.36 13.91
N GLU A 58 6.98 -1.36 14.73
CA GLU A 58 6.58 -1.40 16.14
C GLU A 58 7.15 -0.22 16.93
N ASP A 59 8.40 0.15 16.68
CA ASP A 59 9.06 1.31 17.30
C ASP A 59 8.61 2.67 16.71
N ASN A 60 7.68 2.70 15.74
CA ASN A 60 7.30 3.90 14.96
C ASN A 60 8.48 4.59 14.22
N VAL A 61 9.61 3.91 14.06
CA VAL A 61 10.81 4.42 13.35
C VAL A 61 10.77 4.07 11.86
N PHE A 62 9.94 3.11 11.47
CA PHE A 62 9.79 2.71 10.07
C PHE A 62 9.01 3.75 9.28
N SER A 63 9.73 4.60 8.55
CA SER A 63 9.18 5.40 7.46
C SER A 63 8.93 4.53 6.22
N GLY A 64 8.21 3.43 6.37
CA GLY A 64 7.92 2.50 5.27
C GLY A 64 7.24 3.21 4.12
N LEU A 65 7.86 3.10 2.93
CA LEU A 65 7.65 3.89 1.71
C LEU A 65 8.46 5.20 1.77
N GLY A 66 9.23 5.47 0.73
CA GLY A 66 10.18 6.60 0.70
C GLY A 66 9.48 7.88 1.13
N LYS A 67 10.25 8.85 1.67
CA LYS A 67 9.79 10.16 2.18
C LYS A 67 8.89 10.99 1.21
N GLU A 68 8.56 10.48 0.04
CA GLU A 68 7.83 11.14 -1.05
C GLU A 68 6.50 10.45 -1.42
N ASP A 69 6.14 9.32 -0.78
CA ASP A 69 4.94 8.57 -1.14
C ASP A 69 3.68 9.09 -0.42
N ILE A 70 2.95 9.98 -1.09
CA ILE A 70 1.65 10.48 -0.64
C ILE A 70 0.60 9.35 -0.61
N LEU A 71 -0.21 9.30 0.46
CA LEU A 71 -1.38 8.42 0.53
C LEU A 71 -2.45 8.87 -0.48
N PHE A 72 -3.21 7.93 -1.02
CA PHE A 72 -4.29 8.23 -1.95
C PHE A 72 -5.36 9.14 -1.32
N SER A 73 -5.63 8.98 -0.02
CA SER A 73 -6.52 9.86 0.74
C SER A 73 -5.99 11.30 0.80
N ASP A 74 -4.70 11.49 1.06
CA ASP A 74 -4.07 12.80 1.14
C ASP A 74 -3.98 13.46 -0.24
N PHE A 75 -3.69 12.68 -1.28
CA PHE A 75 -3.74 13.14 -2.66
C PHE A 75 -5.16 13.62 -3.03
N TYR A 76 -6.18 12.82 -2.72
CA TYR A 76 -7.57 13.18 -2.98
C TYR A 76 -7.94 14.50 -2.31
N ASN A 77 -7.72 14.62 -0.99
CA ASN A 77 -8.17 15.77 -0.21
C ASN A 77 -7.36 17.05 -0.50
N ASN A 78 -6.04 16.93 -0.59
CA ASN A 78 -5.15 18.11 -0.56
C ASN A 78 -4.69 18.56 -1.96
N ILE A 79 -4.75 17.69 -2.96
CA ILE A 79 -4.22 17.98 -4.31
C ILE A 79 -5.34 17.94 -5.35
N TRP A 80 -6.07 16.83 -5.41
CA TRP A 80 -6.95 16.56 -6.55
C TRP A 80 -8.32 17.21 -6.42
N TRP A 81 -8.94 17.20 -5.24
CA TRP A 81 -10.37 17.55 -5.10
C TRP A 81 -10.71 18.98 -5.49
N GLU A 82 -9.94 19.96 -5.01
CA GLU A 82 -10.14 21.37 -5.37
C GLU A 82 -9.87 21.62 -6.86
N SER A 83 -8.79 21.02 -7.39
CA SER A 83 -8.41 21.08 -8.81
C SER A 83 -9.50 20.48 -9.71
N TYR A 84 -10.13 19.38 -9.30
CA TYR A 84 -11.23 18.74 -10.00
C TYR A 84 -12.48 19.63 -10.04
N LYS A 85 -12.88 20.23 -8.91
CA LYS A 85 -14.00 21.17 -8.86
C LYS A 85 -13.77 22.40 -9.74
N ALA A 86 -12.52 22.84 -9.87
CA ALA A 86 -12.11 23.93 -10.76
C ALA A 86 -12.06 23.52 -12.25
N GLY A 87 -12.23 22.23 -12.59
CA GLY A 87 -12.16 21.71 -13.95
C GLY A 87 -10.74 21.48 -14.49
N GLN A 88 -9.70 21.70 -13.67
CA GLN A 88 -8.29 21.64 -14.10
C GLN A 88 -7.80 20.23 -14.40
N THR A 89 -8.50 19.21 -13.90
CA THR A 89 -8.16 17.79 -14.12
C THR A 89 -9.01 17.15 -15.21
N THR A 90 -9.69 17.94 -16.03
CA THR A 90 -10.55 17.46 -17.10
C THR A 90 -10.05 17.95 -18.46
N SER A 91 -10.36 17.23 -19.53
CA SER A 91 -10.00 17.64 -20.90
C SER A 91 -10.85 18.80 -21.44
N THR A 92 -11.88 19.22 -20.68
CA THR A 92 -12.78 20.31 -21.04
C THR A 92 -12.44 21.57 -20.27
N SER A 93 -12.59 22.73 -20.91
CA SER A 93 -12.41 24.03 -20.26
C SER A 93 -13.55 24.37 -19.27
N LYS A 94 -14.64 23.59 -19.26
CA LYS A 94 -15.80 23.84 -18.40
C LYS A 94 -15.68 23.06 -17.08
N PRO A 95 -15.80 23.73 -15.91
CA PRO A 95 -15.86 23.04 -14.62
C PRO A 95 -17.03 22.04 -14.54
N PRO A 96 -16.93 21.00 -13.70
CA PRO A 96 -18.01 20.04 -13.53
C PRO A 96 -19.27 20.68 -12.95
N SER A 97 -20.44 20.14 -13.30
CA SER A 97 -21.71 20.60 -12.72
C SER A 97 -21.81 20.26 -11.23
N ARG A 98 -22.69 20.95 -10.50
CA ARG A 98 -22.91 20.68 -9.06
C ARG A 98 -23.33 19.23 -8.79
N SER A 99 -24.18 18.65 -9.63
CA SER A 99 -24.60 17.25 -9.50
C SER A 99 -23.44 16.29 -9.77
N THR A 100 -22.59 16.60 -10.76
CA THR A 100 -21.37 15.84 -11.01
C THR A 100 -20.43 15.86 -9.80
N ILE A 101 -20.18 17.04 -9.22
CA ILE A 101 -19.34 17.16 -8.02
C ILE A 101 -19.91 16.33 -6.86
N ALA A 102 -21.21 16.42 -6.59
CA ALA A 102 -21.85 15.67 -5.50
C ALA A 102 -21.76 14.15 -5.71
N ASN A 103 -22.01 13.68 -6.93
CA ASN A 103 -21.93 12.26 -7.27
C ASN A 103 -20.50 11.74 -7.18
N THR A 104 -19.52 12.49 -7.70
CA THR A 104 -18.10 12.13 -7.62
C THR A 104 -17.64 12.05 -6.16
N LYS A 105 -17.98 13.05 -5.34
CA LYS A 105 -17.68 13.05 -3.91
C LYS A 105 -18.24 11.80 -3.22
N THR A 106 -19.52 11.50 -3.47
CA THR A 106 -20.19 10.32 -2.90
C THR A 106 -19.51 9.02 -3.31
N CYS A 107 -19.12 8.88 -4.58
CA CYS A 107 -18.42 7.70 -5.08
C CYS A 107 -17.06 7.51 -4.40
N PHE A 108 -16.29 8.59 -4.28
CA PHE A 108 -15.00 8.56 -3.60
C PHE A 108 -15.14 8.22 -2.12
N GLU A 109 -16.02 8.91 -1.39
CA GLU A 109 -16.19 8.70 0.06
C GLU A 109 -16.76 7.31 0.40
N LYS A 110 -17.71 6.80 -0.39
CA LYS A 110 -18.38 5.52 -0.07
C LYS A 110 -17.67 4.29 -0.61
N HIS A 111 -16.90 4.41 -1.69
CA HIS A 111 -16.36 3.26 -2.38
C HIS A 111 -14.85 3.33 -2.53
N ILE A 112 -14.31 4.43 -3.08
CA ILE A 112 -12.89 4.48 -3.46
C ILE A 112 -11.98 4.70 -2.25
N LEU A 113 -12.28 5.67 -1.38
CA LEU A 113 -11.46 5.97 -0.20
C LEU A 113 -11.44 4.82 0.82
N PRO A 114 -12.55 4.14 1.14
CA PRO A 114 -12.50 2.97 2.02
C PRO A 114 -11.65 1.82 1.46
N LEU A 115 -11.58 1.68 0.13
CA LEU A 115 -10.84 0.61 -0.52
C LEU A 115 -9.38 0.95 -0.78
N LEU A 116 -9.08 2.20 -1.15
CA LEU A 116 -7.78 2.61 -1.70
C LEU A 116 -7.13 3.77 -0.94
N GLY A 117 -7.85 4.46 -0.05
CA GLY A 117 -7.38 5.67 0.63
C GLY A 117 -6.07 5.48 1.40
N ASN A 118 -5.89 4.30 1.96
CA ASN A 118 -4.73 3.95 2.78
C ASN A 118 -3.53 3.44 1.98
N TYR A 119 -3.63 3.38 0.65
CA TYR A 119 -2.54 2.98 -0.23
C TYR A 119 -1.78 4.21 -0.69
N THR A 120 -0.48 4.08 -0.94
CA THR A 120 0.32 5.15 -1.54
C THR A 120 0.04 5.24 -3.04
N ILE A 121 0.15 6.45 -3.61
CA ILE A 121 -0.04 6.66 -5.05
C ILE A 121 0.95 5.83 -5.87
N GLN A 122 2.21 5.72 -5.43
CA GLN A 122 3.22 4.90 -6.11
C GLN A 122 2.85 3.41 -6.14
N PHE A 123 2.14 2.90 -5.14
CA PHE A 123 1.68 1.51 -5.16
C PHE A 123 0.52 1.29 -6.14
N LEU A 124 -0.32 2.31 -6.36
CA LEU A 124 -1.51 2.21 -7.21
C LEU A 124 -1.22 2.43 -8.71
N ASN A 125 -0.07 3.02 -9.06
CA ASN A 125 0.40 3.24 -10.44
C ASN A 125 1.35 2.14 -10.91
#